data_AF-A0A2V7EMF8-F1
#
_entry.id   AF-A0A2V7EMF8-F1
#
_cell.length_a   1.000
_cell.length_b   1.000
_cell.length_c   1.000
_cell.angle_alpha   90.00
_cell.angle_beta   90.00
_cell.angle_gamma   90.00
#
_symmetry.space_group_name_H-M   'P 1'
#
loop_
_entity.id
_entity.type
_entity.pdbx_description
1 polymer ?
#
loop_
_entity_poly.entity_id
_entity_poly.type
_entity_poly.pdbx_seq_one_letter_code
_entity_poly.pdbx_strand_id
1 'polypeptide(L)'
;MTGRPPILVFVMGGAFLLLVVSLLIGSLTKPAYPPFALTAAPPVAVGDTLVGPATYTLDASATDRWRSFDFARNAAVDTGSWDVAFRRFHLIAAPGAGVVDLGSVAFDSVVALPAAGYAGNATGAGSDTTNPAVGKWYDYSMFSHLLTSKHHVYGVRTAGGKYAKLELLAYYCRDVGTACITFRYAYQGNGTRRVTR
;
A
#
# COMPACT_ATOMS: atom_id res chain seq x y z
N MET A 1 65.90 5.70 -17.36
CA MET A 1 64.87 6.70 -17.72
C MET A 1 63.58 6.37 -16.98
N THR A 2 63.38 6.95 -15.79
CA THR A 2 62.15 6.77 -15.01
C THR A 2 61.16 7.86 -15.39
N GLY A 3 60.26 7.55 -16.32
CA GLY A 3 59.18 8.47 -16.70
C GLY A 3 58.19 8.61 -15.55
N ARG A 4 58.08 9.80 -14.96
CA ARG A 4 57.01 10.11 -14.01
C ARG A 4 55.67 9.89 -14.73
N PRO A 5 54.71 9.14 -14.14
CA PRO A 5 53.42 8.97 -14.78
C PRO A 5 52.81 10.36 -15.01
N PRO A 6 52.20 10.60 -16.18
CA PRO A 6 51.60 11.89 -16.46
C PRO A 6 50.51 12.15 -15.41
N ILE A 7 50.44 13.39 -14.90
CA ILE A 7 49.52 13.82 -13.83
C ILE A 7 48.07 13.36 -14.10
N LEU A 8 47.69 13.32 -15.38
CA LEU A 8 46.40 12.80 -15.86
C LEU A 8 46.07 11.38 -15.38
N VAL A 9 47.06 10.47 -15.31
CA VAL A 9 46.87 9.07 -14.88
C VAL A 9 46.54 9.01 -13.39
N PHE A 10 47.19 9.83 -12.56
CA PHE A 10 46.87 9.92 -11.14
C PHE A 10 45.50 10.55 -10.89
N VAL A 11 45.13 11.57 -11.66
CA VAL A 11 43.80 12.20 -11.61
C VAL A 11 42.71 11.20 -11.99
N MET A 12 42.90 10.46 -13.10
CA MET A 12 41.95 9.42 -13.51
C MET A 12 41.85 8.27 -12.50
N GLY A 13 42.99 7.82 -11.95
CA GLY A 13 43.01 6.79 -10.91
C GLY A 13 42.26 7.24 -9.65
N GLY A 14 42.46 8.48 -9.21
CA GLY A 14 41.73 9.07 -8.09
C GLY A 14 40.22 9.18 -8.35
N ALA A 15 39.82 9.65 -9.53
CA ALA A 15 38.42 9.75 -9.93
C ALA A 15 37.72 8.38 -9.99
N PHE A 16 38.40 7.36 -10.53
CA PHE A 16 37.90 6.00 -10.57
C PHE A 16 37.75 5.41 -9.16
N LEU A 17 38.73 5.63 -8.28
CA LEU A 17 38.65 5.17 -6.89
C LEU A 17 37.47 5.82 -6.15
N LEU A 18 37.24 7.13 -6.35
CA LEU A 18 36.10 7.84 -5.78
C LEU A 18 34.76 7.31 -6.30
N LEU A 19 34.66 6.98 -7.60
CA LEU A 19 33.47 6.35 -8.17
C LEU A 19 33.20 4.98 -7.52
N VAL A 20 34.21 4.12 -7.42
CA VAL A 20 34.08 2.79 -6.82
C VAL A 20 33.68 2.90 -5.35
N VAL A 21 34.33 3.79 -4.58
CA VAL A 21 33.97 4.04 -3.19
C VAL A 21 32.53 4.56 -3.07
N SER A 22 32.11 5.48 -3.95
CA SER A 22 30.74 6.00 -3.97
C SER A 22 29.71 4.90 -4.26
N LEU A 23 29.98 4.03 -5.24
CA LEU A 23 29.13 2.89 -5.57
C LEU A 23 29.09 1.86 -4.42
N LEU A 24 30.21 1.59 -3.76
CA LEU A 24 30.27 0.69 -2.60
C LEU A 24 29.51 1.26 -1.39
N ILE A 25 29.67 2.54 -1.09
CA ILE A 25 28.91 3.21 -0.02
C ILE A 25 27.42 3.16 -0.33
N GLY A 26 27.02 3.55 -1.55
CA GLY A 26 25.62 3.50 -1.99
C GLY A 26 25.04 2.08 -1.97
N SER A 27 25.86 1.06 -2.24
CA SER A 27 25.44 -0.35 -2.17
C SER A 27 25.19 -0.84 -0.74
N LEU A 28 25.81 -0.22 0.27
CA LEU A 28 25.65 -0.58 1.68
C LEU A 28 24.60 0.28 2.40
N THR A 29 24.19 1.42 1.84
CA THR A 29 23.11 2.24 2.41
C THR A 29 21.75 1.57 2.23
N LYS A 30 21.12 1.15 3.33
CA LYS A 30 19.73 0.67 3.32
C LYS A 30 18.79 1.83 3.01
N PRO A 31 17.80 1.66 2.11
CA PRO A 31 16.73 2.64 1.95
C PRO A 31 16.09 2.92 3.31
N ALA A 32 15.98 4.20 3.67
CA ALA A 32 15.22 4.58 4.86
C ALA A 32 13.74 4.28 4.57
N TYR A 33 13.19 3.25 5.21
CA TYR A 33 11.77 2.97 5.11
C TYR A 33 10.96 4.10 5.74
N PRO A 34 9.72 4.35 5.25
CA PRO A 34 8.79 5.22 5.94
C PRO A 34 8.67 4.79 7.41
N PRO A 35 8.51 5.73 8.36
CA PRO A 35 8.51 5.44 9.79
C PRO A 35 7.24 4.73 10.29
N PHE A 36 6.50 4.04 9.40
CA PHE A 36 5.35 3.24 9.78
C PHE A 36 5.79 1.97 10.51
N ALA A 37 5.02 1.61 11.52
CA ALA A 37 5.14 0.39 12.31
C ALA A 37 3.81 -0.38 12.23
N LEU A 38 3.85 -1.70 12.44
CA LEU A 38 2.65 -2.52 12.47
C LEU A 38 1.65 -1.99 13.51
N THR A 39 0.39 -1.89 13.10
CA THR A 39 -0.66 -1.44 14.02
C THR A 39 -0.94 -2.53 15.05
N ALA A 40 -0.68 -2.21 16.33
CA ALA A 40 -0.89 -3.10 17.47
C ALA A 40 -2.20 -2.84 18.24
N ALA A 41 -3.11 -2.01 17.69
CA ALA A 41 -4.35 -1.66 18.36
C ALA A 41 -5.29 -2.88 18.48
N PRO A 42 -5.95 -3.09 19.64
CA PRO A 42 -6.92 -4.17 19.78
C PRO A 42 -8.13 -3.93 18.87
N PRO A 43 -8.79 -4.98 18.37
CA PRO A 43 -10.02 -4.84 17.60
C PRO A 43 -11.11 -4.13 18.39
N VAL A 44 -11.74 -3.13 17.81
CA VAL A 44 -12.86 -2.39 18.40
C VAL A 44 -14.04 -2.42 17.44
N ALA A 45 -15.16 -3.00 17.87
CA ALA A 45 -16.39 -2.99 17.08
C ALA A 45 -16.98 -1.58 17.04
N VAL A 46 -17.19 -1.06 15.83
CA VAL A 46 -17.60 0.33 15.61
C VAL A 46 -19.11 0.49 15.34
N GLY A 47 -19.82 -0.63 15.11
CA GLY A 47 -21.26 -0.63 14.85
C GLY A 47 -21.65 0.17 13.61
N ASP A 48 -22.63 1.05 13.75
CA ASP A 48 -23.15 1.88 12.66
C ASP A 48 -22.51 3.28 12.57
N THR A 49 -21.44 3.50 13.34
CA THR A 49 -20.77 4.80 13.41
C THR A 49 -19.88 5.08 12.20
N LEU A 50 -19.63 6.36 11.95
CA LEU A 50 -18.57 6.79 11.04
C LEU A 50 -17.23 6.74 11.78
N VAL A 51 -16.26 6.05 11.18
CA VAL A 51 -14.90 5.89 11.71
C VAL A 51 -13.90 6.51 10.76
N GLY A 52 -12.85 7.09 11.33
CA GLY A 52 -11.71 7.63 10.59
C GLY A 52 -11.79 9.12 10.29
N PRO A 53 -10.79 9.68 9.57
CA PRO A 53 -9.66 8.96 8.97
C PRO A 53 -8.80 8.23 10.01
N ALA A 54 -8.54 6.94 9.77
CA ALA A 54 -7.66 6.11 10.58
C ALA A 54 -6.55 5.55 9.70
N THR A 55 -5.33 5.47 10.24
CA THR A 55 -4.18 4.87 9.55
C THR A 55 -3.93 3.48 10.13
N TYR A 56 -3.76 2.49 9.26
CA TYR A 56 -3.48 1.11 9.64
C TYR A 56 -2.30 0.57 8.82
N THR A 57 -1.45 -0.20 9.47
CA THR A 57 -0.27 -0.85 8.88
C THR A 57 -0.30 -2.34 9.20
N LEU A 58 -0.21 -3.18 8.18
CA LEU A 58 -0.23 -4.64 8.31
C LEU A 58 0.86 -5.33 7.48
N ASP A 59 1.19 -6.54 7.92
CA ASP A 59 2.09 -7.45 7.20
C ASP A 59 1.30 -8.21 6.12
N ALA A 60 1.60 -7.91 4.85
CA ALA A 60 1.10 -8.63 3.69
C ALA A 60 2.24 -9.36 2.93
N SER A 61 3.37 -9.63 3.61
CA SER A 61 4.58 -10.16 2.98
C SER A 61 4.45 -11.59 2.48
N ALA A 62 3.54 -12.37 3.04
CA ALA A 62 3.31 -13.75 2.65
C ALA A 62 2.84 -13.85 1.18
N THR A 63 3.29 -14.90 0.50
CA THR A 63 3.00 -15.12 -0.94
C THR A 63 1.80 -16.03 -1.16
N ASP A 64 1.46 -16.84 -0.18
CA ASP A 64 0.46 -17.91 -0.25
C ASP A 64 -0.84 -17.58 0.51
N ARG A 65 -0.79 -16.68 1.49
CA ARG A 65 -1.94 -16.26 2.30
C ARG A 65 -2.27 -14.79 2.15
N TRP A 66 -3.57 -14.48 2.24
CA TRP A 66 -4.08 -13.11 2.30
C TRP A 66 -4.12 -12.62 3.74
N ARG A 67 -3.73 -11.36 3.97
CA ARG A 67 -3.97 -10.65 5.23
C ARG A 67 -5.26 -9.85 5.12
N SER A 68 -6.30 -10.34 5.78
CA SER A 68 -7.63 -9.73 5.76
C SER A 68 -7.77 -8.61 6.77
N PHE A 69 -8.60 -7.62 6.45
CA PHE A 69 -8.94 -6.47 7.29
C PHE A 69 -10.45 -6.25 7.30
N ASP A 70 -10.98 -5.95 8.48
CA ASP A 70 -12.39 -5.62 8.70
C ASP A 70 -12.50 -4.18 9.20
N PHE A 71 -13.17 -3.34 8.42
CA PHE A 71 -13.37 -1.93 8.76
C PHE A 71 -14.22 -1.77 10.02
N ALA A 72 -15.19 -2.65 10.23
CA ALA A 72 -16.10 -2.61 11.37
C ALA A 72 -15.42 -2.96 12.69
N ARG A 73 -14.25 -3.61 12.63
CA ARG A 73 -13.43 -3.97 13.79
C ARG A 73 -12.16 -3.12 13.93
N ASN A 74 -11.87 -2.26 12.94
CA ASN A 74 -10.59 -1.55 12.82
C ASN A 74 -9.39 -2.48 13.07
N ALA A 75 -9.42 -3.67 12.44
CA ALA A 75 -8.43 -4.69 12.73
C ALA A 75 -8.23 -5.63 11.56
N ALA A 76 -6.99 -6.11 11.45
CA ALA A 76 -6.70 -7.28 10.67
C ALA A 76 -7.30 -8.52 11.36
N VAL A 77 -7.89 -9.43 10.59
CA VAL A 77 -8.62 -10.60 11.08
C VAL A 77 -8.10 -11.88 10.44
N ASP A 78 -7.98 -12.94 11.22
CA ASP A 78 -7.57 -14.27 10.75
C ASP A 78 -8.77 -15.15 10.36
N THR A 79 -9.93 -14.92 10.99
CA THR A 79 -11.15 -15.71 10.79
C THR A 79 -12.39 -14.81 10.82
N GLY A 80 -13.47 -15.27 10.19
CA GLY A 80 -14.76 -14.57 10.17
C GLY A 80 -14.89 -13.58 9.02
N SER A 81 -15.77 -12.60 9.20
CA SER A 81 -16.05 -11.57 8.19
C SER A 81 -14.85 -10.62 8.02
N TRP A 82 -14.56 -10.29 6.77
CA TRP A 82 -13.55 -9.32 6.35
C TRP A 82 -14.10 -8.50 5.19
N ASP A 83 -13.52 -7.33 4.94
CA ASP A 83 -13.98 -6.41 3.89
C ASP A 83 -12.97 -6.27 2.75
N VAL A 84 -11.69 -6.18 3.10
CA VAL A 84 -10.57 -6.12 2.15
C VAL A 84 -9.46 -7.05 2.58
N ALA A 85 -8.64 -7.50 1.65
CA ALA A 85 -7.49 -8.32 1.95
C ALA A 85 -6.29 -7.95 1.09
N PHE A 86 -5.10 -8.11 1.68
CA PHE A 86 -3.83 -7.73 1.09
C PHE A 86 -2.91 -8.94 0.95
N ARG A 87 -2.19 -9.02 -0.16
CA ARG A 87 -1.13 -10.00 -0.35
C ARG A 87 -0.09 -9.42 -1.30
N ARG A 88 1.15 -9.31 -0.83
CA ARG A 88 2.19 -8.54 -1.52
C ARG A 88 1.66 -7.14 -1.82
N PHE A 89 1.61 -6.74 -3.09
CA PHE A 89 1.06 -5.47 -3.53
C PHE A 89 -0.40 -5.57 -3.99
N HIS A 90 -1.04 -6.73 -3.90
CA HIS A 90 -2.44 -6.88 -4.27
C HIS A 90 -3.37 -6.43 -3.14
N LEU A 91 -4.47 -5.82 -3.54
CA LEU A 91 -5.63 -5.52 -2.70
C LEU A 91 -6.87 -6.10 -3.39
N ILE A 92 -7.66 -6.86 -2.64
CA ILE A 92 -8.94 -7.43 -3.07
C ILE A 92 -10.04 -7.07 -2.08
N ALA A 93 -11.29 -7.15 -2.53
CA ALA A 93 -12.45 -7.02 -1.66
C ALA A 93 -13.01 -8.40 -1.27
N ALA A 94 -13.85 -8.46 -0.24
CA ALA A 94 -14.56 -9.69 0.10
C ALA A 94 -15.47 -10.20 -1.04
N PRO A 95 -15.79 -11.51 -1.09
CA PRO A 95 -16.81 -12.01 -2.01
C PRO A 95 -18.14 -11.24 -1.85
N GLY A 96 -18.71 -10.77 -2.96
CA GLY A 96 -19.91 -9.93 -2.96
C GLY A 96 -19.67 -8.45 -2.64
N ALA A 97 -18.45 -8.07 -2.28
CA ALA A 97 -18.01 -6.68 -2.18
C ALA A 97 -17.41 -6.20 -3.51
N GLY A 98 -17.11 -4.90 -3.60
CA GLY A 98 -16.43 -4.35 -4.76
C GLY A 98 -15.69 -3.05 -4.46
N VAL A 99 -14.80 -2.68 -5.38
CA VAL A 99 -13.94 -1.50 -5.30
C VAL A 99 -14.17 -0.60 -6.50
N VAL A 100 -14.12 0.72 -6.30
CA VAL A 100 -14.10 1.73 -7.35
C VAL A 100 -12.89 2.64 -7.12
N ASP A 101 -12.14 2.94 -8.18
CA ASP A 101 -11.06 3.91 -8.13
C ASP A 101 -11.61 5.32 -8.36
N LEU A 102 -11.39 6.22 -7.41
CA LEU A 102 -11.77 7.64 -7.51
C LEU A 102 -10.61 8.49 -8.05
N GLY A 103 -9.45 7.88 -8.30
CA GLY A 103 -8.25 8.51 -8.82
C GLY A 103 -7.44 9.26 -7.77
N SER A 104 -6.50 10.06 -8.25
CA SER A 104 -5.67 10.94 -7.43
C SER A 104 -6.48 12.18 -6.99
N VAL A 105 -7.27 11.99 -5.95
CA VAL A 105 -8.05 13.05 -5.29
C VAL A 105 -7.61 13.17 -3.84
N ALA A 106 -7.74 14.36 -3.25
CA ALA A 106 -7.47 14.53 -1.83
C ALA A 106 -8.42 13.65 -1.00
N PHE A 107 -7.89 12.84 -0.09
CA PHE A 107 -8.71 11.93 0.73
C PHE A 107 -9.87 12.65 1.43
N ASP A 108 -9.63 13.85 1.96
CA ASP A 108 -10.62 14.62 2.70
C ASP A 108 -11.67 15.28 1.81
N SER A 109 -11.42 15.43 0.49
CA SER A 109 -12.43 15.97 -0.43
C SER A 109 -13.52 14.95 -0.79
N VAL A 110 -13.26 13.65 -0.58
CA VAL A 110 -14.25 12.60 -0.81
C VAL A 110 -15.21 12.51 0.37
N VAL A 111 -16.30 13.27 0.28
CA VAL A 111 -17.39 13.32 1.29
C VAL A 111 -18.39 12.18 1.11
N ALA A 112 -18.70 11.83 -0.14
CA ALA A 112 -19.66 10.78 -0.48
C ALA A 112 -19.16 9.89 -1.61
N LEU A 113 -19.39 8.59 -1.49
CA LEU A 113 -19.02 7.60 -2.50
C LEU A 113 -20.08 7.47 -3.60
N PRO A 114 -19.68 7.07 -4.82
CA PRO A 114 -20.62 6.81 -5.90
C PRO A 114 -21.56 5.64 -5.58
N ALA A 115 -22.73 5.62 -6.20
CA ALA A 115 -23.73 4.56 -6.00
C ALA A 115 -23.43 3.28 -6.79
N ALA A 116 -22.66 3.38 -7.87
CA ALA A 116 -22.34 2.31 -8.79
C ALA A 116 -20.85 2.37 -9.21
N GLY A 117 -20.41 1.40 -10.02
CA GLY A 117 -19.04 1.33 -10.54
C GLY A 117 -18.08 0.48 -9.69
N TYR A 118 -18.59 -0.23 -8.69
CA TYR A 118 -17.79 -1.14 -7.86
C TYR A 118 -17.50 -2.43 -8.62
N ALA A 119 -16.23 -2.66 -8.94
CA ALA A 119 -15.77 -3.89 -9.56
C ALA A 119 -15.51 -4.96 -8.48
N GLY A 120 -16.06 -6.15 -8.71
CA GLY A 120 -15.70 -7.35 -7.95
C GLY A 120 -14.30 -7.85 -8.32
N ASN A 121 -13.80 -8.84 -7.57
CA ASN A 121 -12.52 -9.44 -7.88
C ASN A 121 -12.59 -10.26 -9.19
N ALA A 122 -11.48 -10.29 -9.91
CA ALA A 122 -11.26 -11.18 -11.04
C ALA A 122 -10.28 -12.29 -10.64
N THR A 123 -10.61 -13.52 -10.98
CA THR A 123 -9.73 -14.68 -10.88
C THR A 123 -9.61 -15.30 -12.27
N GLY A 124 -8.40 -15.31 -12.83
CA GLY A 124 -8.12 -15.99 -14.10
C GLY A 124 -7.71 -17.44 -13.87
N ALA A 125 -7.91 -18.29 -14.88
CA ALA A 125 -7.42 -19.67 -14.84
C ALA A 125 -5.88 -19.66 -14.69
N GLY A 126 -5.39 -20.04 -13.51
CA GLY A 126 -3.97 -20.07 -13.17
C GLY A 126 -3.35 -18.71 -12.81
N SER A 127 -4.13 -17.64 -12.68
CA SER A 127 -3.65 -16.33 -12.24
C SER A 127 -4.06 -16.02 -10.80
N ASP A 128 -3.31 -15.14 -10.15
CA ASP A 128 -3.70 -14.59 -8.86
C ASP A 128 -5.04 -13.84 -8.90
N THR A 129 -5.77 -13.90 -7.79
CA THR A 129 -6.98 -13.07 -7.60
C THR A 129 -6.57 -11.61 -7.48
N THR A 130 -7.21 -10.77 -8.28
CA THR A 130 -6.96 -9.31 -8.29
C THR A 130 -8.28 -8.57 -8.27
N ASN A 131 -8.25 -7.29 -7.91
CA ASN A 131 -9.38 -6.40 -8.16
C ASN A 131 -9.01 -5.42 -9.29
N PRO A 132 -9.73 -5.45 -10.44
CA PRO A 132 -9.37 -4.65 -11.61
C PRO A 132 -9.51 -3.14 -11.37
N ALA A 133 -10.35 -2.70 -10.43
CA ALA A 133 -10.44 -1.28 -10.09
C ALA A 133 -9.21 -0.79 -9.34
N VAL A 134 -8.54 -1.64 -8.55
CA VAL A 134 -7.31 -1.23 -7.83
C VAL A 134 -6.13 -1.14 -8.80
N GLY A 135 -5.98 -2.14 -9.65
CA GLY A 135 -4.89 -2.23 -10.62
C GLY A 135 -3.51 -2.04 -9.97
N LYS A 136 -2.64 -1.27 -10.64
CA LYS A 136 -1.34 -0.84 -10.09
C LYS A 136 -1.52 0.47 -9.33
N TRP A 137 -1.84 0.35 -8.04
CA TRP A 137 -1.94 1.49 -7.11
C TRP A 137 -0.60 2.20 -6.83
N TYR A 138 0.49 1.66 -7.35
CA TYR A 138 1.86 2.15 -7.17
C TYR A 138 2.54 2.45 -8.52
N ASP A 139 3.51 3.34 -8.46
CA ASP A 139 4.53 3.54 -9.49
C ASP A 139 5.77 2.70 -9.17
N TYR A 140 6.33 2.08 -10.19
CA TYR A 140 7.54 1.26 -10.09
C TYR A 140 8.71 1.99 -10.72
N SER A 141 9.77 2.23 -9.94
CA SER A 141 11.02 2.80 -10.44
C SER A 141 11.88 1.70 -11.05
N MET A 142 12.22 1.82 -12.33
CA MET A 142 13.17 0.90 -12.98
C MET A 142 14.61 1.07 -12.47
N PHE A 143 14.93 2.21 -11.84
CA PHE A 143 16.27 2.47 -11.32
C PHE A 143 16.44 1.93 -9.90
N SER A 144 15.51 2.22 -9.00
CA SER A 144 15.61 1.80 -7.60
C SER A 144 14.86 0.50 -7.30
N HIS A 145 14.04 0.00 -8.24
CA HIS A 145 13.13 -1.13 -8.05
C HIS A 145 12.14 -0.95 -6.88
N LEU A 146 11.90 0.31 -6.48
CA LEU A 146 10.98 0.64 -5.40
C LEU A 146 9.57 0.94 -5.92
N LEU A 147 8.58 0.56 -5.11
CA LEU A 147 7.16 0.84 -5.32
C LEU A 147 6.76 2.07 -4.51
N THR A 148 6.27 3.11 -5.18
CA THR A 148 5.78 4.34 -4.55
C THR A 148 4.27 4.45 -4.75
N SER A 149 3.50 4.83 -3.73
CA SER A 149 2.06 4.97 -3.88
C SER A 149 1.71 6.06 -4.90
N LYS A 150 0.66 5.82 -5.69
CA LYS A 150 0.01 6.85 -6.52
C LYS A 150 -0.95 7.73 -5.73
N HIS A 151 -1.20 7.41 -4.46
CA HIS A 151 -2.13 8.12 -3.60
C HIS A 151 -3.55 8.21 -4.20
N HIS A 152 -3.97 7.16 -4.90
CA HIS A 152 -5.35 7.03 -5.35
C HIS A 152 -6.27 6.77 -4.15
N VAL A 153 -7.45 7.37 -4.19
CA VAL A 153 -8.52 7.07 -3.23
C VAL A 153 -9.46 6.06 -3.86
N TYR A 154 -9.69 4.98 -3.14
CA TYR A 154 -10.58 3.90 -3.53
C TYR A 154 -11.85 3.95 -2.68
N GLY A 155 -13.01 3.80 -3.32
CA GLY A 155 -14.26 3.49 -2.64
C GLY A 155 -14.43 1.98 -2.53
N VAL A 156 -14.86 1.49 -1.38
CA VAL A 156 -15.18 0.08 -1.12
C VAL A 156 -16.65 -0.02 -0.73
N ARG A 157 -17.39 -0.88 -1.42
CA ARG A 157 -18.71 -1.35 -1.00
C ARG A 157 -18.54 -2.74 -0.41
N THR A 158 -18.78 -2.88 0.89
CA THR A 158 -18.64 -4.17 1.57
C THR A 158 -19.78 -5.13 1.17
N ALA A 159 -19.58 -6.43 1.38
CA ALA A 159 -20.61 -7.44 1.09
C ALA A 159 -21.90 -7.22 1.89
N GLY A 160 -21.79 -6.61 3.09
CA GLY A 160 -22.92 -6.21 3.93
C GLY A 160 -23.59 -4.89 3.51
N GLY A 161 -23.22 -4.29 2.38
CA GLY A 161 -23.82 -3.04 1.88
C GLY A 161 -23.35 -1.78 2.60
N LYS A 162 -22.25 -1.84 3.36
CA LYS A 162 -21.63 -0.69 4.02
C LYS A 162 -20.52 -0.11 3.13
N TYR A 163 -20.01 1.08 3.49
CA TYR A 163 -19.14 1.85 2.61
C TYR A 163 -17.86 2.29 3.33
N ALA A 164 -16.73 2.23 2.63
CA ALA A 164 -15.46 2.77 3.11
C ALA A 164 -14.73 3.52 1.99
N LYS A 165 -13.93 4.53 2.33
CA LYS A 165 -12.87 5.03 1.46
C LYS A 165 -11.51 4.60 1.99
N LEU A 166 -10.58 4.33 1.09
CA LEU A 166 -9.27 3.76 1.37
C LEU A 166 -8.23 4.45 0.49
N GLU A 167 -7.07 4.81 1.05
CA GLU A 167 -5.90 5.22 0.30
C GLU A 167 -4.68 4.45 0.79
N LEU A 168 -3.98 3.81 -0.14
CA LEU A 168 -2.72 3.12 0.13
C LEU A 168 -1.61 4.17 0.23
N LEU A 169 -0.90 4.19 1.36
CA LEU A 169 0.12 5.21 1.65
C LEU A 169 1.53 4.68 1.38
N ALA A 170 1.81 3.43 1.76
CA ALA A 170 3.14 2.85 1.61
C ALA A 170 3.09 1.34 1.43
N TYR A 171 4.05 0.82 0.65
CA TYR A 171 4.34 -0.61 0.49
C TYR A 171 5.41 -1.12 1.47
N TYR A 172 6.06 -0.19 2.18
CA TYR A 172 7.16 -0.48 3.08
C TYR A 172 6.93 0.09 4.47
N CYS A 173 7.44 -0.60 5.49
CA CYS A 173 7.43 -0.16 6.88
C CYS A 173 8.69 -0.65 7.60
N ARG A 174 8.95 -0.10 8.79
CA ARG A 174 10.12 -0.44 9.62
C ARG A 174 10.19 -1.92 10.00
N ASP A 175 9.06 -2.51 10.38
CA ASP A 175 9.06 -3.79 11.09
C ASP A 175 9.18 -4.99 10.16
N VAL A 176 8.56 -4.92 8.98
CA VAL A 176 8.50 -6.02 8.00
C VAL A 176 9.36 -5.74 6.76
N GLY A 177 9.67 -4.47 6.46
CA GLY A 177 10.36 -4.09 5.24
C GLY A 177 9.42 -4.08 4.04
N THR A 178 9.44 -5.12 3.21
CA THR A 178 8.67 -5.17 1.95
C THR A 178 7.27 -5.77 2.14
N ALA A 179 6.29 -5.30 1.36
CA ALA A 179 4.89 -5.75 1.48
C ALA A 179 4.32 -5.53 2.88
N CYS A 180 4.76 -4.44 3.52
CA CYS A 180 4.17 -3.92 4.72
C CYS A 180 3.26 -2.77 4.33
N ILE A 181 1.98 -3.08 4.17
CA ILE A 181 1.02 -2.14 3.59
C ILE A 181 0.56 -1.20 4.68
N THR A 182 0.78 0.09 4.45
CA THR A 182 0.17 1.16 5.24
C THR A 182 -0.89 1.84 4.41
N PHE A 183 -2.08 2.02 4.98
CA PHE A 183 -3.20 2.69 4.34
C PHE A 183 -3.93 3.58 5.33
N ARG A 184 -4.60 4.62 4.83
CA ARG A 184 -5.61 5.36 5.59
C ARG A 184 -7.00 5.04 5.08
N TYR A 185 -7.98 5.04 5.97
CA TYR A 185 -9.35 4.74 5.60
C TYR A 185 -10.38 5.50 6.45
N ALA A 186 -11.59 5.62 5.92
CA ALA A 186 -12.76 6.03 6.67
C ALA A 186 -13.92 5.09 6.33
N TYR A 187 -14.72 4.71 7.32
CA TYR A 187 -15.75 3.68 7.19
C TYR A 187 -17.08 4.16 7.76
N GLN A 188 -18.14 3.97 6.98
CA GLN A 188 -19.50 4.33 7.33
C GLN A 188 -20.32 3.08 7.68
N GLY A 189 -20.53 2.86 8.99
CA GLY A 189 -21.25 1.70 9.50
C GLY A 189 -22.75 1.68 9.17
N ASN A 190 -23.44 2.82 9.14
CA ASN A 190 -24.89 2.86 8.91
C ASN A 190 -25.36 2.56 7.46
N GLY A 191 -24.46 2.18 6.55
CA GLY A 191 -24.80 1.85 5.16
C GLY A 191 -25.01 3.05 4.23
N THR A 192 -24.97 4.28 4.73
CA THR A 192 -24.96 5.47 3.86
C THR A 192 -23.62 5.59 3.13
N ARG A 193 -23.62 6.32 2.01
CA ARG A 193 -22.40 6.54 1.20
C ARG A 193 -21.55 7.71 1.70
N ARG A 194 -21.94 8.37 2.80
CA ARG A 194 -21.23 9.53 3.35
C ARG A 194 -20.09 9.05 4.24
N VAL A 195 -18.86 9.39 3.89
CA VAL A 195 -17.63 8.85 4.52
C VAL A 195 -16.78 9.93 5.19
N THR A 196 -17.42 11.06 5.53
CA THR A 196 -16.87 12.14 6.37
C THR A 196 -17.98 12.67 7.29
N ARG A 197 -17.59 13.31 8.41
CA ARG A 197 -18.57 14.04 9.23
C ARG A 197 -19.15 15.22 8.46
#